data_AF-A0A535X727-F1
#
_entry.id   AF-A0A535X727-F1
#
_cell.length_a   1.000
_cell.length_b   1.000
_cell.length_c   1.000
_cell.angle_alpha   90.00
_cell.angle_beta   90.00
_cell.angle_gamma   90.00
#
_symmetry.space_group_name_H-M   'P 1'
#
loop_
_entity.id
_entity.type
_entity.pdbx_description
1 polymer ?
#
loop_
_entity_poly.entity_id
_entity_poly.type
_entity_poly.pdbx_seq_one_letter_code
_entity_poly.pdbx_strand_id
1 'polypeptide(L)' 'MSRLDPVGSKLIELIAQAPQIFERADTEQRRELVGLLTSNRVLKGRMLEFELRKPFDALVSAANCENGWGARIRT' A
#
# COMPACT_ATOMS: atom_id res chain seq x y z
N MET A 1 -20.68 6.39 -11.17
CA MET A 1 -19.68 6.49 -10.09
C MET A 1 -20.27 5.90 -8.83
N SER A 2 -19.89 4.67 -8.49
CA SER A 2 -20.37 4.02 -7.26
C SER A 2 -19.72 4.70 -6.06
N ARG A 3 -20.54 5.19 -5.13
CA ARG A 3 -20.10 5.83 -3.88
C ARG A 3 -19.33 4.78 -3.09
N LEU A 4 -18.02 4.99 -2.89
CA LEU A 4 -17.23 4.15 -2.00
C LEU A 4 -17.89 4.20 -0.61
N ASP A 5 -18.01 3.04 0.02
CA ASP A 5 -18.53 2.95 1.37
C ASP A 5 -17.54 3.60 2.36
N PRO A 6 -17.98 4.01 3.56
CA PRO A 6 -17.15 4.76 4.51
C PRO A 6 -15.85 4.05 4.91
N VAL A 7 -15.81 2.72 4.83
CA VAL A 7 -14.61 1.93 5.12
C VAL A 7 -13.61 2.03 3.96
N GLY A 8 -14.09 1.92 2.72
CA GLY A 8 -13.27 2.09 1.53
C GLY A 8 -12.58 3.46 1.45
N SER A 9 -13.29 4.54 1.76
CA SER A 9 -12.71 5.89 1.79
C SER A 9 -11.64 6.06 2.87
N LYS A 10 -11.86 5.48 4.07
CA LYS A 10 -10.91 5.57 5.18
C LYS A 10 -9.64 4.75 4.93
N LEU A 11 -9.76 3.63 4.22
CA LEU A 11 -8.62 2.84 3.78
C LEU A 11 -7.77 3.58 2.74
N ILE A 12 -8.41 4.29 1.81
CA ILE A 12 -7.74 5.15 0.83
C ILE A 12 -6.97 6.29 1.51
N GLU A 13 -7.60 6.97 2.48
CA GLU A 13 -6.94 8.03 3.27
C GLU A 13 -5.73 7.49 4.05
N LEU A 14 -5.83 6.28 4.62
CA LEU A 14 -4.72 5.64 5.31
C LEU A 14 -3.56 5.33 4.34
N ILE A 15 -3.86 4.81 3.15
CA ILE A 15 -2.85 4.52 2.12
C ILE A 15 -2.18 5.82 1.65
N ALA A 16 -2.93 6.91 1.50
CA ALA A 16 -2.37 8.21 1.12
C ALA A 16 -1.37 8.76 2.16
N GLN A 17 -1.58 8.44 3.44
CA GLN A 17 -0.71 8.84 4.57
C GLN A 17 0.43 7.86 4.86
N ALA A 18 0.38 6.65 4.29
CA ALA A 18 1.36 5.60 4.54
C ALA A 18 2.82 6.03 4.25
N PRO A 19 3.14 6.80 3.18
CA PRO A 19 4.49 7.27 2.95
C PRO A 19 5.04 8.13 4.08
N GLN A 20 4.24 9.07 4.59
CA GLN A 20 4.66 9.99 5.66
C GLN A 20 4.78 9.25 6.99
N ILE A 21 3.90 8.26 7.24
CA ILE A 21 4.00 7.37 8.41
C ILE A 21 5.29 6.56 8.33
N PHE A 22 5.61 5.98 7.17
CA PHE A 22 6.81 5.17 6.98
C PHE A 22 8.10 5.99 7.15
N GLU A 23 8.13 7.23 6.65
CA GLU A 23 9.29 8.13 6.80
C GLU A 23 9.57 8.47 8.27
N ARG A 24 8.51 8.69 9.06
CA ARG A 24 8.63 9.06 10.50
C ARG A 24 8.77 7.85 11.42
N ALA A 25 8.45 6.65 10.94
CA ALA A 25 8.52 5.42 11.70
C ALA A 25 9.96 5.02 12.02
N ASP A 26 10.16 4.45 13.21
CA ASP A 26 11.41 3.80 13.57
C ASP A 26 11.62 2.47 12.81
N THR A 27 12.79 1.87 12.97
CA THR A 27 13.16 0.63 12.24
C THR A 27 12.19 -0.52 12.51
N GLU A 28 11.68 -0.67 13.73
CA GLU A 28 10.78 -1.77 14.08
C GLU A 28 9.38 -1.52 13.52
N GLN A 29 8.89 -0.28 13.62
CA GLN A 29 7.62 0.14 13.01
C GLN A 29 7.64 -0.02 11.48
N ARG A 30 8.76 0.31 10.82
CA ARG A 30 8.93 0.07 9.39
C ARG A 30 8.88 -1.41 9.04
N ARG A 31 9.52 -2.27 9.84
CA ARG A 31 9.47 -3.73 9.66
C ARG A 31 8.06 -4.29 9.84
N GLU A 32 7.32 -3.76 10.80
CA GLU A 32 5.93 -4.12 11.05
C GLU A 32 5.04 -3.72 9.87
N LEU A 33 5.16 -2.48 9.38
CA LEU A 33 4.45 -1.99 8.19
C LEU A 33 4.74 -2.86 6.97
N VAL A 34 6.00 -3.20 6.71
CA VAL A 34 6.37 -4.11 5.60
C VAL A 34 5.77 -5.49 5.82
N GLY A 35 5.78 -6.03 7.04
CA GLY A 35 5.16 -7.32 7.36
C GLY A 35 3.63 -7.35 7.25
N LEU A 36 2.98 -6.22 7.50
CA LEU A 36 1.53 -6.07 7.33
C LEU A 36 1.15 -6.10 5.84
N LEU A 37 1.91 -5.38 5.02
CA LEU A 37 1.58 -5.18 3.60
C LEU A 37 2.03 -6.33 2.70
N THR A 38 3.04 -7.11 3.10
CA THR A 38 3.67 -8.13 2.24
C THR A 38 3.48 -9.55 2.76
N SER A 39 3.34 -10.53 1.85
CA SER A 39 3.12 -11.94 2.20
C SER A 39 4.43 -12.72 2.30
N ASN A 40 5.45 -12.28 1.57
CA ASN A 40 6.68 -13.02 1.34
C ASN A 40 7.91 -12.12 1.47
N ARG A 41 8.98 -12.68 2.06
CA ARG A 41 10.31 -12.07 2.14
C ARG A 41 11.30 -13.06 1.54
N VAL A 42 11.19 -13.30 0.24
CA VAL A 42 12.06 -14.26 -0.45
C VAL A 42 13.28 -13.49 -0.96
N LEU A 43 14.46 -13.88 -0.48
CA LEU A 43 15.71 -13.42 -1.08
C LEU A 43 15.99 -14.30 -2.30
N LYS A 44 15.85 -13.74 -3.49
CA LYS A 44 16.19 -14.42 -4.74
C LYS A 44 17.53 -13.90 -5.25
N GLY A 45 18.58 -14.66 -5.01
CA GLY A 45 19.95 -14.23 -5.27
C GLY A 45 20.34 -13.05 -4.37
N ARG A 46 20.39 -11.83 -4.93
CA ARG A 46 20.68 -10.57 -4.20
C ARG A 46 19.50 -9.59 -4.21
N MET A 47 18.34 -10.00 -4.69
CA MET A 47 17.14 -9.17 -4.77
C MET A 47 16.11 -9.67 -3.77
N LEU A 48 15.56 -8.75 -2.98
CA LEU A 48 14.42 -9.06 -2.12
C LEU A 48 13.14 -8.94 -2.94
N GLU A 49 12.43 -10.04 -3.11
CA GLU A 49 11.11 -10.06 -3.75
C GLU A 49 10.04 -9.93 -2.65
N PHE A 50 9.15 -8.97 -2.84
CA PHE A 50 7.99 -8.73 -1.98
C PHE A 50 6.72 -8.87 -2.80
N GLU A 51 5.77 -9.64 -2.29
CA GLU A 51 4.43 -9.72 -2.82
C GLU A 51 3.47 -9.02 -1.86
N LEU A 52 2.54 -8.22 -2.40
CA LEU A 52 1.51 -7.57 -1.60
C LEU A 52 0.47 -8.59 -1.13
N ARG A 53 0.07 -8.51 0.15
CA ARG A 53 -1.07 -9.28 0.69
C ARG A 53 -2.38 -8.70 0.18
N LYS A 54 -3.39 -9.55 0.06
CA LYS A 54 -4.77 -9.09 -0.08
C LYS A 54 -5.23 -8.34 1.17
N PRO A 55 -5.95 -7.21 1.06
CA PRO A 55 -6.46 -6.60 -0.18
C PRO A 55 -5.56 -5.55 -0.84
N PHE A 56 -4.32 -5.37 -0.37
CA PHE A 56 -3.43 -4.29 -0.82
C PHE A 56 -2.99 -4.46 -2.28
N ASP A 57 -2.83 -5.68 -2.76
CA ASP A 57 -2.60 -6.01 -4.17
C ASP A 57 -3.70 -5.43 -5.08
N ALA A 58 -4.97 -5.68 -4.75
CA ALA A 58 -6.12 -5.23 -5.50
C ALA A 58 -6.25 -3.69 -5.46
N LEU A 59 -5.93 -3.07 -4.33
CA LEU A 59 -5.94 -1.62 -4.17
C LEU A 59 -4.87 -0.96 -5.05
N VAL A 60 -3.66 -1.50 -5.07
CA VAL A 60 -2.57 -1.00 -5.93
C VAL A 60 -2.90 -1.22 -7.41
N SER A 61 -3.43 -2.39 -7.77
CA SER A 61 -3.87 -2.66 -9.14
C SER A 61 -4.94 -1.65 -9.58
N ALA A 62 -5.93 -1.36 -8.73
CA ALA A 62 -6.98 -0.39 -9.03
C ALA A 62 -6.44 1.06 -9.08
N ALA A 63 -5.43 1.38 -8.27
CA ALA A 63 -4.80 2.70 -8.27
C ALA A 63 -3.98 2.95 -9.54
N ASN A 64 -3.38 1.90 -10.13
CA ASN A 64 -2.50 1.97 -11.30
C ASN A 64 -3.22 1.78 -12.65
N CYS A 65 -4.54 1.56 -12.67
CA CYS A 65 -5.29 1.57 -13.93
C CYS A 65 -5.25 2.95 -14.61
N GLU A 66 -5.48 3.00 -15.92
CA GLU A 66 -5.42 4.21 -16.76
C GLU A 66 -6.35 5.36 -16.27
N ASN A 67 -7.37 5.03 -15.46
CA ASN A 67 -8.27 5.95 -14.76
C ASN A 67 -8.32 5.73 -13.24
N GLY A 68 -7.24 5.17 -12.68
CA GLY A 68 -7.12 4.84 -11.27
C GLY A 68 -7.07 6.07 -10.36
N TRP A 69 -7.45 5.88 -9.10
CA TRP A 69 -7.41 6.93 -8.08
C TRP A 69 -5.97 7.34 -7.69
N GLY A 70 -4.95 6.54 -8.04
CA GLY A 70 -3.55 6.80 -7.71
C GLY A 70 -3.00 8.11 -8.30
N ALA A 71 -3.49 8.54 -9.46
CA ALA A 71 -3.11 9.82 -10.07
C ALA A 71 -3.60 11.04 -9.27
N ARG A 72 -4.65 10.88 -8.45
CA ARG A 72 -5.30 11.97 -7.69
C ARG A 72 -4.67 12.24 -6.32
N ILE A 73 -3.81 11.35 -5.85
CA ILE A 73 -3.17 11.45 -4.52
C ILE A 73 -1.78 12.09 -4.60
N ARG A 74 -1.17 12.15 -5.79
CA ARG A 74 0.18 12.70 -5.99
C ARG A 74 0.23 14.21 -6.28
N THR A 75 -0.91 14.90 -6.26
CA THR A 75 -1.06 16.37 -6.34
C THR A 75 -1.37 16.94 -4.96
#